data_AF-A0A962QZ76-F1
#
_entry.id   AF-A0A962QZ76-F1
#
_cell.length_a   1.000
_cell.length_b   1.000
_cell.length_c   1.000
_cell.angle_alpha   90.00
_cell.angle_beta   90.00
_cell.angle_gamma   90.00
#
_symmetry.space_group_name_H-M   'P 1'
#
loop_
_entity.id
_entity.type
_entity.pdbx_description
1 polymer ?
#
loop_
_entity_poly.entity_id
_entity_poly.type
_entity_poly.pdbx_seq_one_letter_code
_entity_poly.pdbx_strand_id
1 'polypeptide(L)'
;MRDAAMGSFGQFEELRDHVRQVRQHSLDHLDHYLAQFEQQAVENGNRVHFASDGDAMNSIVLDICQEHRAQRVAKGKSMVTEETGLNDYLQRAGLNVMETDLGEYIIQQAGETPSHIVGPALHKSAAEVRELFLS
;
A
#
# COMPACT_ATOMS: atom_id res chain seq x y z
N MET A 1 -9.35 8.95 -25.43
CA MET A 1 -7.98 8.63 -24.94
C MET A 1 -7.87 7.14 -24.58
N ARG A 2 -8.76 6.60 -23.75
CA ARG A 2 -8.81 5.16 -23.40
C ARG A 2 -9.03 4.24 -24.61
N ASP A 3 -10.02 4.51 -25.46
CA ASP A 3 -10.31 3.65 -26.62
C ASP A 3 -9.21 3.69 -27.69
N ALA A 4 -8.56 4.84 -27.87
CA ALA A 4 -7.41 4.97 -28.77
C ALA A 4 -6.19 4.20 -28.25
N ALA A 5 -5.96 4.18 -26.93
CA ALA A 5 -4.90 3.39 -26.30
C ALA A 5 -5.20 1.88 -26.31
N MET A 6 -6.47 1.48 -26.19
CA MET A 6 -6.89 0.08 -26.36
C MET A 6 -6.74 -0.36 -27.83
N GLY A 7 -7.09 0.50 -28.78
CA GLY A 7 -6.95 0.23 -30.22
C GLY A 7 -5.51 0.09 -30.70
N SER A 8 -4.51 0.65 -30.01
CA SER A 8 -3.09 0.42 -30.34
C SER A 8 -2.56 -0.95 -29.90
N PHE A 9 -3.25 -1.64 -29.00
CA PHE A 9 -2.98 -3.02 -28.62
C PHE A 9 -3.98 -3.93 -29.34
N GLY A 10 -3.64 -4.38 -30.55
CA GLY A 10 -4.56 -5.09 -31.45
C GLY A 10 -5.27 -6.35 -30.91
N GLN A 11 -4.88 -6.86 -29.74
CA GLN A 11 -5.48 -8.01 -29.03
C GLN A 11 -5.86 -7.67 -27.57
N PHE A 12 -6.26 -6.43 -27.29
CA PHE A 12 -6.52 -5.95 -25.92
C PHE A 12 -7.51 -6.81 -25.12
N GLU A 13 -8.60 -7.26 -25.76
CA GLU A 13 -9.63 -8.07 -25.09
C GLU A 13 -9.10 -9.46 -24.71
N GLU A 14 -8.37 -10.12 -25.60
CA GLU A 14 -7.73 -11.42 -25.33
C GLU A 14 -6.69 -11.30 -24.21
N LEU A 15 -5.87 -10.24 -24.23
CA LEU A 15 -4.92 -9.96 -23.17
C LEU A 15 -5.62 -9.74 -21.82
N ARG A 16 -6.72 -9.00 -21.79
CA ARG A 16 -7.49 -8.76 -20.57
C ARG A 16 -8.02 -10.07 -19.99
N ASP A 17 -8.58 -10.93 -20.84
CA ASP A 17 -9.13 -12.21 -20.41
C ASP A 17 -8.02 -13.16 -19.94
N HIS A 18 -6.87 -13.16 -20.60
CA HIS A 18 -5.70 -13.92 -20.18
C HIS A 18 -5.19 -13.45 -18.79
N VAL A 19 -5.02 -12.14 -18.57
CA VAL A 19 -4.61 -11.60 -17.26
C VAL A 19 -5.62 -11.96 -16.18
N ARG A 20 -6.91 -11.95 -16.50
CA ARG A 20 -7.96 -12.38 -15.56
C ARG A 20 -7.81 -13.86 -15.20
N GLN A 21 -7.55 -14.74 -16.16
CA GLN A 21 -7.34 -16.16 -15.92
C GLN A 21 -6.09 -16.41 -15.06
N VAL A 22 -4.98 -15.73 -15.35
CA VAL A 22 -3.76 -15.80 -14.54
C VAL A 22 -4.03 -15.39 -13.10
N ARG A 23 -4.72 -14.25 -12.89
CA ARG A 23 -5.11 -13.80 -11.55
C ARG A 23 -5.97 -14.84 -10.83
N GLN A 24 -6.97 -15.41 -11.51
CA GLN A 24 -7.85 -16.40 -10.91
C GLN A 24 -7.08 -17.65 -10.51
N HIS A 25 -6.23 -18.17 -11.40
CA HIS A 25 -5.36 -19.30 -11.11
C HIS A 25 -4.47 -19.04 -9.87
N SER A 26 -3.87 -17.85 -9.77
CA SER A 26 -3.07 -17.50 -8.58
C SER A 26 -3.88 -17.48 -7.28
N LEU A 27 -5.16 -17.10 -7.34
CA LEU A 27 -6.04 -17.14 -6.17
C LEU A 27 -6.50 -18.55 -5.83
N ASP A 28 -6.76 -19.39 -6.84
CA ASP A 28 -7.18 -20.79 -6.65
C ASP A 28 -6.05 -21.67 -6.10
N HIS A 29 -4.79 -21.27 -6.31
CA HIS A 29 -3.58 -21.95 -5.84
C HIS A 29 -2.76 -21.08 -4.88
N LEU A 30 -3.45 -20.28 -4.05
CA LEU A 30 -2.80 -19.29 -3.20
C LEU A 30 -1.81 -19.91 -2.21
N ASP A 31 -2.11 -21.09 -1.68
CA ASP A 31 -1.23 -21.86 -0.80
C ASP A 31 0.13 -22.17 -1.45
N HIS A 32 0.11 -22.60 -2.71
CA HIS A 32 1.32 -22.88 -3.49
C HIS A 32 2.13 -21.60 -3.73
N TYR A 33 1.48 -20.52 -4.19
CA TYR A 33 2.19 -19.29 -4.52
C TYR A 33 2.69 -18.52 -3.28
N LEU A 34 1.99 -18.58 -2.16
CA LEU A 34 2.46 -18.02 -0.89
C LEU A 34 3.70 -18.75 -0.39
N ALA A 35 3.71 -20.09 -0.43
CA ALA A 35 4.88 -20.88 -0.04
C ALA A 35 6.08 -20.58 -0.94
N GLN A 36 5.86 -20.46 -2.25
CA GLN A 36 6.91 -20.09 -3.21
C GLN A 36 7.44 -18.67 -2.94
N PHE A 37 6.56 -17.70 -2.67
CA PHE A 37 6.95 -16.35 -2.33
C PHE A 37 7.77 -16.30 -1.04
N GLU A 38 7.29 -16.97 0.02
CA GLU A 38 7.98 -17.01 1.31
C GLU A 38 9.39 -17.58 1.16
N GLN A 39 9.51 -18.73 0.51
CA GLN A 39 10.80 -19.36 0.26
C GLN A 39 11.75 -18.38 -0.45
N GLN A 40 11.29 -17.77 -1.54
CA GLN A 40 12.13 -16.86 -2.31
C GLN A 40 12.49 -15.58 -1.54
N ALA A 41 11.56 -15.05 -0.73
CA ALA A 41 11.79 -13.87 0.09
C ALA A 41 12.86 -14.15 1.15
N VAL A 42 12.78 -15.31 1.81
CA VAL A 42 13.75 -15.75 2.82
C VAL A 42 15.12 -16.00 2.21
N GLU A 43 15.19 -16.63 1.03
CA GLU A 43 16.44 -16.80 0.28
C GLU A 43 17.10 -15.46 -0.08
N ASN A 44 16.30 -14.42 -0.30
CA ASN A 44 16.77 -13.05 -0.53
C ASN A 44 17.05 -12.26 0.77
N GLY A 45 17.06 -12.93 1.94
CA GLY A 45 17.40 -12.33 3.23
C GLY A 45 16.25 -11.56 3.91
N ASN A 46 15.02 -11.73 3.43
CA ASN A 46 13.85 -11.12 4.07
C ASN A 46 13.28 -12.05 5.15
N ARG A 47 12.54 -11.49 6.09
CA ARG A 47 11.71 -12.26 7.02
C ARG A 47 10.25 -12.05 6.66
N VAL A 48 9.51 -13.14 6.46
CA VAL A 48 8.07 -13.08 6.21
C VAL A 48 7.32 -13.25 7.52
N HIS A 49 6.33 -12.40 7.74
CA HIS A 49 5.45 -12.44 8.90
C HIS A 49 4.02 -12.68 8.43
N PHE A 50 3.32 -13.61 9.09
CA PHE A 50 1.91 -13.87 8.84
C PHE A 50 1.09 -13.28 9.99
N ALA A 51 0.06 -12.50 9.64
CA ALA A 51 -0.90 -11.94 10.57
C ALA A 51 -2.29 -12.53 10.28
N SER A 52 -3.02 -12.92 11.33
CA SER A 52 -4.40 -13.44 11.20
C SER A 52 -5.42 -12.34 10.89
N ASP A 53 -5.11 -11.12 11.27
CA ASP A 53 -6.00 -9.95 11.23
C ASP A 53 -5.18 -8.64 11.29
N GLY A 54 -5.88 -7.52 11.25
CA GLY A 54 -5.28 -6.19 11.26
C GLY A 54 -4.57 -5.83 12.56
N ASP A 55 -5.07 -6.28 13.71
CA ASP A 55 -4.46 -6.01 15.01
C ASP A 55 -3.13 -6.75 15.15
N ALA A 56 -3.12 -8.03 14.75
CA ALA A 56 -1.90 -8.84 14.68
C ALA A 56 -0.87 -8.21 13.74
N MET A 57 -1.30 -7.71 12.57
CA MET A 57 -0.40 -7.02 11.63
C MET A 57 0.21 -5.77 12.26
N ASN A 58 -0.62 -4.90 12.85
CA ASN A 58 -0.17 -3.67 13.49
C ASN A 58 0.82 -3.93 14.63
N SER A 59 0.53 -4.94 15.46
CA SER A 59 1.42 -5.36 16.55
C SER A 59 2.78 -5.83 16.02
N ILE A 60 2.79 -6.68 15.00
CA ILE A 60 4.04 -7.18 14.40
C ILE A 60 4.89 -6.02 13.87
N VAL A 61 4.29 -5.06 13.17
CA VAL A 61 5.01 -3.91 12.64
C VAL A 61 5.58 -3.04 13.77
N LEU A 62 4.81 -2.81 14.83
CA LEU A 62 5.28 -2.06 16.00
C LEU A 62 6.45 -2.77 16.69
N ASP A 63 6.36 -4.09 16.88
CA ASP A 63 7.41 -4.90 17.50
C ASP A 63 8.72 -4.79 16.70
N ILE A 64 8.64 -4.89 15.36
CA ILE A 64 9.79 -4.71 14.47
C ILE A 64 10.37 -3.29 14.65
N CYS A 65 9.53 -2.26 14.66
CA CYS A 65 10.00 -0.89 14.88
C CYS A 65 10.74 -0.74 16.22
N GLN A 66 10.22 -1.34 17.28
CA GLN A 66 10.81 -1.28 18.62
C GLN A 66 12.13 -2.07 18.72
N GLU A 67 12.19 -3.26 18.13
CA GLU A 67 13.40 -4.09 18.05
C GLU A 67 14.56 -3.30 17.41
N HIS A 68 14.26 -2.56 16.35
CA HIS A 68 15.22 -1.72 15.66
C HIS A 68 15.39 -0.31 16.27
N ARG A 69 14.70 -0.01 17.37
CA ARG A 69 14.69 1.32 18.01
C ARG A 69 14.37 2.44 17.01
N ALA A 70 13.47 2.15 16.07
CA ALA A 70 13.05 3.10 15.07
C ALA A 70 12.39 4.31 15.74
N GLN A 71 12.69 5.50 15.22
CA GLN A 71 12.01 6.74 15.58
C GLN A 71 11.18 7.29 14.43
N ARG A 72 11.53 6.90 13.19
CA ARG A 72 10.90 7.34 11.95
C ARG A 72 10.59 6.13 11.09
N VAL A 73 9.40 6.11 10.52
CA VAL A 73 8.90 5.06 9.63
C VAL A 73 8.47 5.72 8.34
N ALA A 74 9.19 5.45 7.25
CA ALA A 74 8.76 5.83 5.91
C ALA A 74 8.04 4.64 5.28
N LYS A 75 6.82 4.84 4.79
CA LYS A 75 6.04 3.78 4.14
C LYS A 75 5.43 4.24 2.83
N GLY A 76 5.19 3.29 1.94
CA GLY A 76 4.42 3.53 0.73
C GLY A 76 2.91 3.42 0.97
N LYS A 77 2.16 3.81 -0.08
CA LYS A 77 0.71 3.62 -0.14
C LYS A 77 0.34 2.14 -0.02
N SER A 78 -0.60 1.83 0.86
CA SER A 78 -1.20 0.51 0.95
C SER A 78 -2.62 0.63 1.50
N MET A 79 -3.60 0.11 0.76
CA MET A 79 -4.99 0.06 1.24
C MET A 79 -5.11 -0.74 2.53
N VAL A 80 -4.30 -1.80 2.69
CA VAL A 80 -4.30 -2.63 3.89
C VAL A 80 -3.89 -1.79 5.12
N THR A 81 -2.87 -0.93 4.99
CA THR A 81 -2.43 -0.10 6.13
C THR A 81 -3.43 0.99 6.49
N GLU A 82 -4.23 1.45 5.53
CA GLU A 82 -5.35 2.37 5.78
C GLU A 82 -6.48 1.65 6.52
N GLU A 83 -6.90 0.47 6.03
CA GLU A 83 -7.99 -0.32 6.63
C GLU A 83 -7.68 -0.77 8.06
N THR A 84 -6.41 -1.05 8.38
CA THR A 84 -5.99 -1.42 9.73
C THR A 84 -5.62 -0.21 10.61
N GLY A 85 -5.59 1.01 10.06
CA GLY A 85 -5.19 2.21 10.81
C GLY A 85 -3.74 2.18 11.31
N LEU A 86 -2.82 1.58 10.53
CA LEU A 86 -1.44 1.36 10.95
C LEU A 86 -0.72 2.67 11.31
N ASN A 87 -0.96 3.75 10.55
CA ASN A 87 -0.33 5.05 10.80
C ASN A 87 -0.64 5.57 12.20
N ASP A 88 -1.93 5.67 12.52
CA ASP A 88 -2.41 6.09 13.84
C ASP A 88 -1.88 5.18 14.94
N TYR A 89 -1.86 3.87 14.70
CA TYR A 89 -1.37 2.89 15.67
C TYR A 89 0.10 3.14 16.04
N LEU A 90 0.98 3.31 15.04
CA LEU A 90 2.40 3.57 15.26
C LEU A 90 2.64 4.98 15.84
N GLN A 91 1.88 5.98 15.40
CA GLN A 91 1.97 7.35 15.94
C GLN A 91 1.60 7.41 17.42
N ARG A 92 0.56 6.68 17.86
CA ARG A 92 0.19 6.55 19.28
C ARG A 92 1.29 5.88 20.11
N ALA A 93 2.10 5.03 19.49
CA ALA A 93 3.28 4.42 20.12
C ALA A 93 4.52 5.35 20.11
N GLY A 94 4.40 6.58 19.62
CA GLY A 94 5.46 7.60 19.64
C GLY A 94 6.38 7.59 18.42
N LEU A 95 6.04 6.85 17.36
CA LEU A 95 6.81 6.82 16.11
C LEU A 95 6.37 7.97 15.19
N ASN A 96 7.34 8.56 14.48
CA ASN A 96 7.04 9.50 13.40
C ASN A 96 6.84 8.72 12.10
N VAL A 97 5.60 8.65 11.61
CA VAL A 97 5.23 7.90 10.40
C VAL A 97 5.01 8.85 9.24
N MET A 98 5.59 8.57 8.09
CA MET A 98 5.51 9.39 6.89
C MET A 98 5.18 8.55 5.65
N GLU A 99 4.19 9.00 4.89
CA GLU A 99 3.89 8.47 3.56
C GLU A 99 4.93 8.93 2.53
N THR A 100 5.38 8.02 1.67
CA THR A 100 6.27 8.34 0.56
C THR A 100 5.52 8.56 -0.76
N ASP A 101 4.25 8.13 -0.84
CA ASP A 101 3.37 8.50 -1.95
C ASP A 101 2.91 9.95 -1.77
N LEU A 102 3.11 10.80 -2.77
CA LEU A 102 2.77 12.23 -2.65
C LEU A 102 1.28 12.46 -2.37
N GLY A 103 0.42 11.66 -2.99
CA GLY A 103 -1.01 11.78 -2.79
C GLY A 103 -1.39 11.44 -1.35
N GLU A 104 -0.90 10.32 -0.84
CA GLU A 104 -1.12 9.95 0.57
C GLU A 104 -0.46 10.93 1.53
N TYR A 105 0.70 11.48 1.20
CA TYR A 105 1.37 12.48 2.02
C TYR A 105 0.57 13.78 2.11
N ILE A 106 -0.03 14.26 1.01
CA ILE A 106 -0.95 15.41 1.03
C ILE A 106 -2.12 15.16 1.99
N ILE A 107 -2.73 13.97 1.90
CA ILE A 107 -3.85 13.58 2.76
C ILE A 107 -3.44 13.45 4.23
N GLN A 108 -2.24 12.90 4.48
CA GLN A 108 -1.66 12.82 5.81
C GLN A 108 -1.42 14.21 6.41
N GLN A 109 -0.86 15.15 5.63
CA GLN A 109 -0.69 16.55 6.08
C GLN A 109 -2.03 17.24 6.33
N ALA A 110 -3.06 16.93 5.52
CA ALA A 110 -4.40 17.45 5.71
C ALA A 110 -5.13 16.85 6.93
N GLY A 111 -4.69 15.70 7.43
CA GLY A 111 -5.40 14.94 8.47
C GLY A 111 -6.75 14.40 7.99
N GLU A 112 -6.85 14.06 6.70
CA GLU A 112 -8.08 13.63 6.04
C GLU A 112 -8.00 12.17 5.58
N THR A 113 -9.08 11.66 5.02
CA THR A 113 -9.11 10.34 4.36
C THR A 113 -9.02 10.50 2.83
N PRO A 114 -8.43 9.54 2.10
CA PRO A 114 -8.41 9.55 0.63
C PRO A 114 -9.80 9.65 0.01
N SER A 115 -9.97 10.47 -1.04
CA SER A 115 -11.24 10.51 -1.81
C SER A 115 -11.33 9.46 -2.91
N HIS A 116 -10.20 8.88 -3.31
CA HIS A 116 -10.15 7.92 -4.41
C HIS A 116 -8.96 6.97 -4.27
N ILE A 117 -9.18 5.69 -4.58
CA ILE A 117 -8.21 4.60 -4.37
C ILE A 117 -6.90 4.86 -5.13
N VAL A 118 -6.96 5.34 -6.38
CA VAL A 118 -5.74 5.59 -7.20
C VAL A 118 -5.21 7.01 -7.06
N GLY A 119 -6.05 7.94 -6.60
CA GLY A 119 -5.77 9.37 -6.58
C GLY A 119 -6.25 9.98 -5.29
N PRO A 120 -5.55 9.74 -4.16
CA PRO A 120 -6.08 10.00 -2.83
C PRO A 120 -6.44 11.47 -2.60
N ALA A 121 -5.64 12.40 -3.15
CA ALA A 121 -5.83 13.85 -3.05
C ALA A 121 -6.57 14.49 -4.24
N LEU A 122 -7.31 13.73 -5.06
CA LEU A 122 -7.99 14.28 -6.25
C LEU A 122 -9.01 15.38 -5.93
N HIS A 123 -9.55 15.40 -4.72
CA HIS A 123 -10.49 16.41 -4.26
C HIS A 123 -9.81 17.72 -3.79
N LYS A 124 -8.48 17.76 -3.71
CA LYS A 124 -7.73 18.95 -3.30
C LYS A 124 -7.32 19.77 -4.51
N SER A 125 -7.51 21.08 -4.40
CA SER A 125 -6.97 22.06 -5.35
C SER A 125 -5.48 22.31 -5.09
N ALA A 126 -4.76 22.77 -6.12
CA ALA A 126 -3.35 23.14 -5.99
C ALA A 126 -3.12 24.27 -4.96
N ALA A 127 -4.12 25.14 -4.74
CA ALA A 127 -4.06 26.20 -3.74
C ALA A 127 -4.11 25.65 -2.31
N GLU A 128 -5.00 24.68 -2.05
CA GLU A 128 -5.08 23.99 -0.75
C GLU A 128 -3.82 23.17 -0.47
N VAL A 129 -3.31 22.45 -1.48
CA VAL A 129 -2.05 21.70 -1.35
C VAL A 129 -0.90 22.65 -1.03
N ARG A 130 -0.81 23.81 -1.69
CA ARG A 130 0.23 24.79 -1.38
C ARG A 130 0.18 25.25 0.07
N GLU A 131 -1.01 25.50 0.61
CA GLU A 131 -1.17 25.96 2.00
C GLU A 131 -0.64 24.93 3.00
N LEU A 132 -0.96 23.65 2.80
CA LEU A 132 -0.52 22.54 3.66
C LEU A 132 1.01 22.39 3.74
N PHE A 133 1.76 22.84 2.72
CA PHE A 133 3.22 22.71 2.67
C PHE A 133 3.96 23.99 3.07
N LEU A 134 3.23 25.10 3.25
CA LEU A 134 3.79 26.38 3.70
C LEU A 134 3.61 26.61 5.21
N SER A 135 2.70 25.87 5.86
CA SER A 135 2.51 25.83 7.31
C SER A 135 3.59 24.99 8.01
#